data_AF-A0A365CVY5-F1
#
_entry.id   AF-A0A365CVY5-F1
#
_cell.length_a   1.000
_cell.length_b   1.000
_cell.length_c   1.000
_cell.angle_alpha   90.00
_cell.angle_beta   90.00
_cell.angle_gamma   90.00
#
_symmetry.space_group_name_H-M   'P 1'
#
loop_
_entity.id
_entity.type
_entity.pdbx_description
1 polymer ?
#
loop_
_entity_poly.entity_id
_entity_poly.type
_entity_poly.pdbx_seq_one_letter_code
_entity_poly.pdbx_strand_id
1 'polypeptide(L)'
;IALCGPLPHDEKIVVRGKINWQDRICIVARQHHPLHQAADVTLEAMLDYPWIMPPPSSTPMNILADIFRARQLPCPQPVIECASSSAIKAFLCESDLLTSMPAPVYRHEEAL
;
A
#
# COMPACT_ATOMS: atom_id res chain seq x y z
N ILE A 1 -16.99 4.95 5.41
CA ILE A 1 -16.07 5.86 6.12
C ILE A 1 -16.25 7.24 5.50
N ALA A 2 -16.54 8.28 6.29
CA ALA A 2 -16.59 9.65 5.79
C ALA A 2 -15.30 10.37 6.21
N LEU A 3 -14.57 10.94 5.25
CA LEU A 3 -13.53 11.93 5.50
C LEU A 3 -14.13 13.29 5.15
N CYS A 4 -14.24 14.18 6.13
CA CYS A 4 -14.51 15.58 5.86
C CYS A 4 -13.20 16.35 6.03
N GLY A 5 -12.92 17.28 5.10
CA GLY A 5 -11.85 18.28 5.21
C GLY A 5 -12.05 19.17 6.44
N PRO A 6 -11.31 20.29 6.59
CA PRO A 6 -11.29 21.04 7.84
C PRO A 6 -12.70 21.55 8.17
N LEU A 7 -13.38 20.82 9.03
CA LEU A 7 -14.64 21.23 9.61
C LEU A 7 -14.32 22.38 10.57
N PRO A 8 -15.14 23.46 10.60
CA PRO A 8 -14.98 24.49 11.62
C PRO A 8 -14.97 23.81 13.00
N HIS A 9 -13.99 24.17 13.82
CA HIS A 9 -13.90 23.69 15.20
C HIS A 9 -15.09 24.24 16.00
N ASP A 10 -16.23 23.54 15.95
CA ASP A 10 -17.33 23.70 16.90
C ASP A 10 -17.34 22.56 17.93
N GLU A 11 -18.10 22.74 19.00
CA GLU A 11 -18.20 21.82 20.16
C GLU A 11 -18.59 20.37 19.80
N LYS A 12 -18.95 20.07 18.55
CA LYS A 12 -19.43 18.74 18.12
C LYS A 12 -18.32 17.82 17.62
N ILE A 13 -17.11 18.33 17.39
CA ILE A 13 -15.96 17.52 16.96
C ILE A 13 -15.08 17.22 18.17
N VAL A 14 -15.37 16.11 18.82
CA VAL A 14 -14.57 15.65 19.96
C VAL A 14 -13.36 14.89 19.43
N VAL A 15 -12.16 15.40 19.72
CA VAL A 15 -10.93 14.62 19.61
C VAL A 15 -11.06 13.43 20.56
N ARG A 16 -11.37 12.26 20.03
CA ARG A 16 -11.18 11.00 20.76
C ARG A 16 -9.68 10.91 21.04
N GLY A 17 -9.29 10.71 22.30
CA GLY A 17 -7.90 10.74 22.75
C GLY A 17 -6.97 9.80 21.95
N LYS A 18 -5.67 9.83 22.24
CA LYS A 18 -4.67 9.00 21.53
C LYS A 18 -5.12 7.54 21.47
N ILE A 19 -5.47 7.07 20.28
CA ILE A 19 -5.73 5.66 20.02
C ILE A 19 -4.36 5.02 19.81
N ASN A 20 -4.00 4.02 20.63
CA ASN A 20 -2.79 3.21 20.44
C ASN A 20 -2.98 2.21 19.30
N TRP A 21 -3.37 2.71 18.14
CA TRP A 21 -3.59 1.90 16.96
C TRP A 21 -2.26 1.69 16.22
N GLN A 22 -1.94 0.44 15.95
CA GLN A 22 -0.76 0.03 15.20
C GLN A 22 -1.19 -0.64 13.92
N ASP A 23 -0.46 -0.35 12.85
CA ASP A 23 -0.69 -0.95 11.55
C ASP A 23 0.61 -1.21 10.81
N ARG A 24 0.53 -2.07 9.82
CA ARG A 24 1.63 -2.48 8.94
C ARG A 24 1.35 -2.02 7.52
N ILE A 25 2.39 -1.57 6.85
CA ILE A 25 2.41 -1.47 5.39
C ILE A 25 2.85 -2.82 4.85
N CYS A 26 2.14 -3.31 3.83
CA CYS A 26 2.52 -4.53 3.14
C CYS A 26 2.61 -4.30 1.64
N ILE A 27 3.46 -5.10 1.00
CA ILE A 27 3.48 -5.22 -0.45
C ILE A 27 2.37 -6.20 -0.82
N VAL A 28 1.49 -5.79 -1.72
CA VAL A 28 0.29 -6.52 -2.09
C VAL A 28 0.32 -6.83 -3.57
N ALA A 29 -0.10 -8.05 -3.91
CA ALA A 29 -0.26 -8.56 -5.26
C ALA A 29 -1.57 -9.37 -5.34
N ARG A 30 -1.98 -9.78 -6.54
CA ARG A 30 -3.08 -10.74 -6.70
C ARG A 30 -2.72 -12.13 -6.15
N GLN A 31 -3.74 -12.90 -5.76
CA GLN A 31 -3.60 -14.25 -5.19
C GLN A 31 -2.76 -15.21 -6.06
N HIS A 32 -2.90 -15.13 -7.39
CA HIS A 32 -2.22 -16.02 -8.33
C HIS A 32 -0.98 -15.36 -8.98
N HIS A 33 -0.39 -14.35 -8.33
CA HIS A 33 0.81 -13.66 -8.82
C HIS A 33 1.99 -14.63 -8.92
N PRO A 34 2.87 -14.54 -9.94
CA PRO A 34 4.01 -15.47 -10.08
C PRO A 34 4.92 -15.53 -8.85
N LEU A 35 5.09 -14.42 -8.12
CA LEU A 35 5.82 -14.39 -6.85
C LEU A 35 5.24 -15.33 -5.78
N HIS A 36 3.93 -15.63 -5.77
CA HIS A 36 3.36 -16.60 -4.82
C HIS A 36 3.81 -18.04 -5.09
N GLN A 37 4.29 -18.33 -6.30
CA GLN A 37 4.80 -19.64 -6.68
C GLN A 37 6.34 -19.74 -6.54
N ALA A 38 7.01 -18.62 -6.25
CA ALA A 38 8.45 -18.61 -6.03
C ALA A 38 8.79 -19.30 -4.70
N ALA A 39 9.88 -20.07 -4.69
CA ALA A 39 10.35 -20.75 -3.47
C ALA A 39 10.72 -19.76 -2.36
N ASP A 40 11.29 -18.61 -2.75
CA ASP A 40 11.61 -17.49 -1.87
C ASP A 40 11.16 -16.17 -2.52
N VAL A 41 10.36 -15.39 -1.80
CA VAL A 41 9.94 -14.06 -2.23
C VAL A 41 10.89 -13.02 -1.64
N THR A 42 11.71 -12.41 -2.48
CA THR A 42 12.70 -11.40 -2.09
C THR A 42 12.32 -10.01 -2.61
N LEU A 43 12.92 -8.95 -2.05
CA LEU A 43 12.69 -7.57 -2.52
C LEU A 43 13.31 -7.36 -3.91
N GLU A 44 14.42 -8.04 -4.18
CA GLU A 44 15.09 -8.06 -5.47
C GLU A 44 14.16 -8.60 -6.56
N ALA A 45 13.51 -9.74 -6.32
CA ALA A 45 12.57 -10.33 -7.27
C ALA A 45 11.37 -9.43 -7.55
N MET A 46 10.98 -8.55 -6.62
CA MET A 46 9.89 -7.60 -6.83
C MET A 46 10.25 -6.45 -7.77
N LEU A 47 11.53 -6.21 -8.06
CA LEU A 47 11.97 -5.20 -9.02
C LEU A 47 11.68 -5.62 -10.48
N ASP A 48 11.47 -6.90 -10.72
CA ASP A 48 11.17 -7.45 -12.05
C ASP A 48 9.68 -7.29 -12.44
N TYR A 49 8.84 -6.80 -11.52
CA TYR A 49 7.40 -6.63 -11.73
C TYR A 49 7.01 -5.15 -11.79
N PRO A 50 5.98 -4.80 -12.58
CA PRO A 50 5.50 -3.43 -12.65
C PRO A 50 4.78 -3.03 -11.35
N TRP A 51 4.83 -1.74 -11.02
CA TRP A 51 4.22 -1.21 -9.78
C TRP A 51 3.10 -0.21 -10.06
N ILE A 52 2.01 -0.30 -9.30
CA ILE A 52 0.97 0.73 -9.20
C ILE A 52 0.98 1.30 -7.78
N MET A 53 1.17 2.61 -7.63
CA MET A 53 1.51 3.19 -6.34
C MET A 53 0.73 4.45 -5.99
N PRO A 54 0.49 4.70 -4.69
CA PRO A 54 0.03 6.01 -4.24
C PRO A 54 1.09 7.09 -4.52
N PRO A 55 0.72 8.38 -4.44
CA PRO A 55 1.62 9.48 -4.78
C PRO A 55 2.99 9.44 -4.05
N PRO A 56 4.08 9.97 -4.66
CA PRO A 56 5.47 9.84 -4.19
C PRO A 56 5.78 10.28 -2.76
N SER A 57 4.92 11.11 -2.15
CA SER A 57 5.10 11.62 -0.77
C SER A 57 4.18 10.94 0.26
N SER A 58 3.42 9.93 -0.15
CA SER A 58 2.52 9.19 0.75
C SER A 58 3.30 8.31 1.72
N THR A 59 2.72 8.07 2.91
CA THR A 59 3.34 7.19 3.93
C THR A 59 3.72 5.81 3.38
N PRO A 60 2.88 5.10 2.59
CA PRO A 60 3.25 3.80 2.03
C PRO A 60 4.44 3.86 1.05
N MET A 61 4.58 4.96 0.29
CA MET A 61 5.74 5.18 -0.59
C MET A 61 7.01 5.44 0.20
N ASN A 62 6.96 6.31 1.21
CA ASN A 62 8.13 6.60 2.05
C ASN A 62 8.63 5.34 2.76
N ILE A 63 7.72 4.56 3.35
CA ILE A 63 8.08 3.30 4.04
C ILE A 63 8.67 2.30 3.04
N LEU A 64 8.09 2.16 1.85
CA LEU A 64 8.65 1.24 0.85
C LEU A 64 10.05 1.68 0.40
N ALA A 65 10.23 2.97 0.12
CA ALA A 65 11.52 3.52 -0.28
C ALA A 65 12.58 3.28 0.81
N ASP A 66 12.23 3.44 2.08
CA ASP A 66 13.10 3.16 3.21
C ASP A 66 13.48 1.67 3.29
N ILE A 67 12.53 0.75 3.06
CA ILE A 67 12.78 -0.70 3.05
C ILE A 67 13.75 -1.10 1.93
N PHE A 68 13.51 -0.63 0.70
CA PHE A 68 14.40 -0.93 -0.44
C PHE A 68 15.78 -0.31 -0.24
N ARG A 69 15.84 0.95 0.21
CA ARG A 69 17.10 1.64 0.51
C ARG A 69 17.91 0.94 1.60
N ALA A 70 17.27 0.44 2.65
CA ALA A 70 17.94 -0.31 3.72
C ALA A 70 18.61 -1.61 3.21
N ARG A 71 18.17 -2.13 2.06
CA ARG A 71 18.78 -3.28 1.36
C ARG A 71 19.69 -2.89 0.21
N GLN A 72 20.01 -1.60 0.06
CA GLN A 72 20.80 -1.06 -1.06
C GLN A 72 20.18 -1.34 -2.43
N LEU A 73 18.85 -1.48 -2.47
CA LEU A 73 18.08 -1.66 -3.69
C LEU A 73 17.48 -0.33 -4.15
N PRO A 74 17.27 -0.14 -5.47
CA PRO A 74 16.51 1.00 -5.95
C PRO A 74 15.07 0.92 -5.47
N CYS A 75 14.46 2.06 -5.16
CA CYS A 75 13.02 2.11 -4.93
C CYS A 75 12.29 1.82 -6.25
N PRO A 76 11.30 0.90 -6.27
CA PRO A 76 10.53 0.65 -7.47
C PRO A 76 9.84 1.92 -7.96
N GLN A 77 9.86 2.12 -9.28
CA GLN A 77 9.19 3.23 -9.93
C GLN A 77 7.82 2.77 -10.42
N PRO A 78 6.73 3.45 -10.03
CA PRO A 78 5.40 3.06 -10.50
C PRO A 78 5.25 3.31 -11.99
N VAL A 79 4.71 2.31 -12.70
CA VAL A 79 4.21 2.50 -14.08
C VAL A 79 2.85 3.21 -14.07
N ILE A 80 2.13 3.15 -12.95
CA ILE A 80 0.86 3.85 -12.73
C ILE A 80 0.89 4.50 -11.34
N GLU A 81 0.71 5.82 -11.29
CA GLU A 81 0.42 6.53 -10.04
C GLU A 81 -1.11 6.59 -9.83
N CYS A 82 -1.59 6.11 -8.68
CA CYS A 82 -3.02 6.07 -8.37
C CYS A 82 -3.27 6.31 -6.88
N ALA A 83 -4.08 7.32 -6.55
CA ALA A 83 -4.46 7.60 -5.16
C ALA A 83 -5.68 6.78 -4.68
N SER A 84 -6.42 6.15 -5.59
CA SER A 84 -7.64 5.40 -5.27
C SER A 84 -7.32 3.95 -4.91
N SER A 85 -7.53 3.58 -3.64
CA SER A 85 -7.31 2.21 -3.19
C SER A 85 -8.21 1.18 -3.87
N SER A 86 -9.45 1.55 -4.22
CA SER A 86 -10.35 0.67 -4.98
C SER A 86 -9.86 0.45 -6.41
N ALA A 87 -9.36 1.50 -7.07
CA ALA A 87 -8.79 1.38 -8.40
C ALA A 87 -7.51 0.55 -8.39
N ILE A 88 -6.60 0.81 -7.43
CA ILE A 88 -5.40 -0.01 -7.23
C ILE A 88 -5.77 -1.49 -7.14
N LYS A 89 -6.70 -1.85 -6.24
CA LYS A 89 -7.13 -3.25 -6.07
C LYS A 89 -7.71 -3.86 -7.34
N ALA A 90 -8.52 -3.10 -8.09
CA ALA A 90 -9.05 -3.57 -9.37
C ALA A 90 -7.93 -3.86 -10.39
N PHE A 91 -6.91 -3.01 -10.48
CA PHE A 91 -5.75 -3.24 -11.33
C PHE A 91 -4.95 -4.47 -10.89
N LEU A 92 -4.74 -4.67 -9.59
CA LEU A 92 -4.04 -5.84 -9.08
C LEU A 92 -4.74 -7.15 -9.50
N CYS A 93 -6.06 -7.23 -9.35
CA CYS A 93 -6.83 -8.44 -9.68
C CYS A 93 -6.61 -8.93 -11.12
N GLU A 94 -6.40 -8.00 -12.05
CA GLU A 94 -6.32 -8.27 -13.49
C GLU A 94 -4.87 -8.22 -14.04
N SER A 95 -3.85 -8.13 -13.19
CA SER A 95 -2.46 -7.97 -13.65
C SER A 95 -1.39 -8.44 -12.67
N ASP A 96 -0.14 -8.46 -13.12
CA ASP A 96 1.03 -8.71 -12.27
C ASP A 96 1.63 -7.43 -11.67
N LEU A 97 0.77 -6.43 -11.43
CA LEU A 97 1.17 -5.23 -10.72
C LEU A 97 1.39 -5.54 -9.23
N LEU A 98 2.38 -4.86 -8.66
CA LEU A 98 2.63 -4.79 -7.22
C LEU A 98 2.22 -3.42 -6.68
N THR A 99 1.89 -3.36 -5.39
CA THR A 99 1.65 -2.09 -4.69
C THR A 99 2.06 -2.16 -3.23
N SER A 100 2.14 -1.00 -2.58
CA SER A 100 2.37 -0.86 -1.14
C SER A 100 1.14 -0.21 -0.51
N MET A 101 0.51 -0.88 0.45
CA MET A 101 -0.68 -0.35 1.13
C MET A 101 -0.80 -0.77 2.60
N PRO A 102 -1.46 0.04 3.45
CA PRO A 102 -1.69 -0.28 4.86
C PRO A 102 -2.73 -1.40 5.03
N ALA A 103 -2.57 -2.26 6.03
CA ALA A 103 -3.40 -3.46 6.22
C ALA A 103 -4.91 -3.22 6.18
N PRO A 104 -5.50 -2.18 6.81
CA PRO A 104 -6.94 -1.93 6.79
C PRO A 104 -7.53 -1.72 5.41
N VAL A 105 -6.71 -1.40 4.40
CA VAL A 105 -7.17 -1.18 3.03
C VAL A 105 -7.50 -2.49 2.32
N TYR A 106 -6.87 -3.60 2.73
CA TYR A 106 -7.00 -4.92 2.11
C TYR A 106 -7.27 -6.08 3.09
N ARG A 107 -7.33 -5.84 4.40
CA ARG A 107 -7.49 -6.90 5.41
C ARG A 107 -8.79 -7.70 5.25
N HIS A 108 -9.83 -7.10 4.67
CA HIS A 108 -11.08 -7.81 4.43
C HIS A 108 -10.94 -8.84 3.30
N GLU A 109 -9.92 -8.68 2.45
CA GLU A 109 -9.58 -9.54 1.33
C GLU A 109 -8.53 -10.61 1.69
N GLU A 110 -7.74 -10.41 2.75
CA GLU A 110 -6.77 -11.42 3.27
C GLU A 110 -7.42 -12.75 3.68
N ALA A 111 -8.72 -12.75 4.01
CA ALA A 111 -9.45 -13.90 4.55
C ALA A 111 -10.19 -14.73 3.48
N LEU A 112 -10.01 -14.42 2.20
CA LEU A 112 -10.59 -15.13 1.04
C LEU A 112 -9.54 -16.04 0.39
#